data_AF-A0A256XIY9-F1
#
_entry.id   AF-A0A256XIY9-F1
#
_cell.length_a   1.000
_cell.length_b   1.000
_cell.length_c   1.000
_cell.angle_alpha   90.00
_cell.angle_beta   90.00
_cell.angle_gamma   90.00
#
_symmetry.space_group_name_H-M   'P 1'
#
loop_
_entity.id
_entity.type
_entity.pdbx_description
1 polymer ?
#
loop_
_entity_poly.entity_id
_entity_poly.type
_entity_poly.pdbx_seq_one_letter_code
_entity_poly.pdbx_strand_id
1 'polypeptide(L)'
;MLSTSCFPLKINFLRGDIERLARLEPVQSIVHPKFVPRVKPLMEVPENEVSLYVYLRELDFFSAPCPYARYALRGDIRDFLNKMEEKRPGTKFIVLNTHLKLLPFLKQALREKVSLHECIICGEPTPHKICKACELLQRIQN
;
A
#
# COMPACT_ATOMS: atom_id res chain seq x y z
N MET A 1 -1.59 -16.56 -1.28
CA MET A 1 -1.77 -15.23 -1.90
C MET A 1 -1.61 -14.07 -0.90
N LEU A 2 -0.44 -13.58 -0.45
CA LEU A 2 -0.39 -12.43 0.50
C LEU A 2 -1.37 -11.26 0.19
N SER A 3 -2.15 -10.85 1.20
CA SER A 3 -3.24 -9.86 1.17
C SER A 3 -2.99 -8.61 0.33
N THR A 4 -4.07 -7.89 0.01
CA THR A 4 -4.06 -6.65 -0.79
C THR A 4 -3.05 -5.58 -0.32
N SER A 5 -2.65 -5.65 0.95
CA SER A 5 -1.59 -4.87 1.60
C SER A 5 -0.17 -5.06 1.04
N CYS A 6 0.12 -6.19 0.38
CA CYS A 6 1.43 -6.54 -0.19
C CYS A 6 1.56 -6.14 -1.68
N PHE A 7 0.47 -5.74 -2.36
CA PHE A 7 0.55 -5.26 -3.76
C PHE A 7 1.41 -4.01 -3.96
N PRO A 8 1.39 -2.99 -3.06
CA PRO A 8 2.28 -1.85 -3.19
C PRO A 8 3.76 -2.23 -3.17
N LEU A 9 4.14 -3.27 -2.41
CA LEU A 9 5.52 -3.77 -2.38
C LEU A 9 5.94 -4.25 -3.77
N LYS A 10 5.11 -5.11 -4.36
CA LYS A 10 5.41 -5.79 -5.63
C LYS A 10 5.52 -4.80 -6.80
N ILE A 11 4.63 -3.81 -6.86
CA ILE A 11 4.64 -2.80 -7.93
C ILE A 11 5.79 -1.80 -7.78
N ASN A 12 6.08 -1.35 -6.56
CA ASN A 12 7.15 -0.38 -6.33
C ASN A 12 8.53 -1.03 -6.52
N PHE A 13 8.67 -2.32 -6.20
CA PHE A 13 9.88 -3.08 -6.50
C PHE A 13 10.13 -3.17 -8.01
N LEU A 14 9.12 -3.54 -8.80
CA LEU A 14 9.25 -3.62 -10.26
C LEU A 14 9.45 -2.24 -10.92
N ARG A 15 8.94 -1.16 -10.31
CA ARG A 15 9.14 0.21 -10.78
C ARG A 15 10.46 0.84 -10.32
N GLY A 16 11.21 0.19 -9.42
CA GLY A 16 12.42 0.76 -8.83
C GLY A 16 12.16 1.98 -7.94
N ASP A 17 10.94 2.14 -7.40
CA ASP A 17 10.56 3.29 -6.57
C ASP A 17 10.93 3.02 -5.10
N ILE A 18 12.20 3.28 -4.78
CA ILE A 18 12.81 2.96 -3.48
C ILE A 18 12.22 3.84 -2.35
N GLU A 19 11.89 5.10 -2.64
CA GLU A 19 11.23 6.01 -1.69
C GLU A 19 9.89 5.45 -1.22
N ARG A 20 9.05 4.99 -2.16
CA ARG A 20 7.78 4.37 -1.79
C ARG A 20 7.97 3.06 -1.06
N LEU A 21 8.98 2.25 -1.42
CA LEU A 21 9.30 1.03 -0.68
C LEU A 21 9.66 1.32 0.78
N ALA A 22 10.47 2.35 1.05
CA ALA A 22 10.85 2.73 2.41
C ALA A 22 9.65 3.14 3.29
N ARG A 23 8.56 3.60 2.69
CA ARG A 23 7.31 3.99 3.36
C ARG A 23 6.32 2.82 3.55
N LEU A 24 6.61 1.64 2.99
CA LEU A 24 5.77 0.46 3.13
C LEU A 24 6.14 -0.34 4.36
N GLU A 25 5.52 0.01 5.47
CA GLU A 25 5.68 -0.67 6.75
C GLU A 25 4.35 -1.26 7.28
N PRO A 26 4.40 -2.26 8.18
CA PRO A 26 3.21 -2.82 8.81
C PRO A 26 2.46 -1.82 9.70
N VAL A 27 3.21 -1.01 10.45
CA VAL A 27 2.70 0.05 11.32
C VAL A 27 3.29 1.36 10.85
N GLN A 28 2.46 2.28 10.37
CA GLN A 28 2.95 3.56 9.86
C GLN A 28 3.50 4.44 10.98
N SER A 29 4.72 4.94 10.78
CA SER A 29 5.40 5.89 11.63
C SER A 29 4.63 7.21 11.64
N ILE A 30 4.43 7.81 12.80
CA ILE A 30 3.72 9.09 12.93
C ILE A 30 4.65 10.20 12.42
N VAL A 31 4.28 10.83 11.31
CA VAL A 31 5.04 11.94 10.70
C VAL A 31 4.48 13.31 11.11
N HIS A 32 3.20 13.38 11.49
CA HIS A 32 2.51 14.61 11.91
C HIS A 32 1.43 14.29 12.94
N PRO A 33 1.19 15.12 13.97
CA PRO A 33 0.21 14.86 15.02
C PRO A 33 -1.23 14.71 14.51
N LYS A 34 -1.58 15.39 13.41
CA LYS A 34 -2.90 15.26 12.76
C LYS A 34 -3.07 13.97 11.94
N PHE A 35 -1.99 13.24 11.64
CA PHE A 35 -2.10 11.97 10.92
C PHE A 35 -2.40 10.83 11.88
N VAL A 36 -3.56 10.20 11.67
CA VAL A 36 -3.94 8.98 12.37
C VAL A 36 -3.02 7.83 11.94
N PRO A 37 -2.39 7.11 12.88
CA PRO A 37 -1.54 5.97 12.56
C PRO A 37 -2.36 4.86 11.89
N ARG A 38 -1.80 4.27 10.84
CA ARG A 38 -2.43 3.15 10.11
C ARG A 38 -1.63 1.87 10.32
N VAL A 39 -2.35 0.79 10.59
CA VAL A 39 -1.79 -0.56 10.79
C VAL A 39 -2.36 -1.51 9.75
N LYS A 40 -1.53 -2.45 9.27
CA LYS A 40 -1.91 -3.51 8.33
C LYS A 40 -1.88 -4.87 9.04
N PRO A 41 -2.91 -5.23 9.83
CA PRO A 41 -2.90 -6.45 10.64
C PRO A 41 -2.84 -7.73 9.79
N LEU A 42 -3.43 -7.72 8.60
CA LEU A 42 -3.47 -8.87 7.70
C LEU A 42 -2.31 -8.91 6.70
N MET A 43 -1.22 -8.17 6.93
CA MET A 43 -0.12 -8.04 5.96
C MET A 43 0.55 -9.38 5.60
N GLU A 44 0.63 -10.28 6.57
CA GLU A 44 1.20 -11.62 6.40
C GLU A 44 0.15 -12.67 6.01
N VAL A 45 -1.15 -12.35 6.12
CA VAL A 45 -2.23 -13.30 5.82
C VAL A 45 -2.47 -13.32 4.31
N PRO A 46 -2.51 -14.50 3.69
CA PRO A 46 -2.93 -14.63 2.31
C PRO A 46 -4.39 -14.25 2.04
N GLU A 47 -4.66 -13.46 0.99
CA GLU A 47 -5.94 -13.19 0.33
C GLU A 47 -6.80 -14.45 0.14
N ASN A 48 -6.23 -15.61 -0.22
CA ASN A 48 -7.01 -16.85 -0.29
C ASN A 48 -7.51 -17.34 1.09
N GLU A 49 -6.71 -17.15 2.15
CA GLU A 49 -7.12 -17.47 3.51
C GLU A 49 -8.11 -16.44 4.06
N VAL A 50 -7.92 -15.15 3.73
CA VAL A 50 -8.88 -14.08 4.07
C VAL A 50 -10.22 -14.35 3.40
N SER A 51 -10.23 -14.68 2.10
CA SER A 51 -11.45 -15.03 1.37
C SER A 51 -12.10 -16.27 1.95
N LEU A 52 -11.33 -17.33 2.22
CA LEU A 52 -11.85 -18.54 2.84
C LEU A 52 -12.48 -18.25 4.21
N TYR A 53 -11.84 -17.41 5.03
CA TYR A 53 -12.37 -16.99 6.32
C TYR A 53 -13.71 -16.26 6.18
N VAL A 54 -13.81 -15.32 5.23
CA VAL A 54 -15.06 -14.60 4.93
C VAL A 54 -16.18 -15.57 4.55
N TYR A 55 -15.90 -16.55 3.69
CA TYR A 55 -16.89 -17.58 3.31
C TYR A 55 -17.31 -18.47 4.49
N LEU A 56 -16.36 -18.97 5.28
CA LEU A 56 -16.64 -19.83 6.44
C LEU A 56 -17.40 -19.10 7.56
N ARG A 57 -17.26 -17.78 7.64
CA ARG A 57 -17.94 -16.93 8.62
C ARG A 57 -19.21 -16.29 8.08
N GLU A 58 -19.57 -16.56 6.83
CA GLU A 58 -20.74 -15.99 6.14
C GLU A 58 -20.79 -14.45 6.26
N LEU A 59 -19.63 -13.80 6.15
CA LEU A 59 -19.56 -12.34 6.22
C LEU A 59 -19.96 -11.73 4.87
N ASP A 60 -20.81 -10.71 4.92
CA ASP A 60 -21.16 -9.93 3.73
C ASP A 60 -19.94 -9.21 3.16
N PHE A 61 -19.71 -9.36 1.86
CA PHE A 61 -18.64 -8.67 1.14
C PHE A 61 -19.07 -8.25 -0.26
N PHE A 62 -18.47 -7.16 -0.74
CA PHE A 62 -18.67 -6.68 -2.11
C PHE A 62 -17.70 -7.38 -3.07
N SER A 63 -18.24 -8.12 -4.03
CA SER A 63 -17.46 -8.95 -4.96
C SER A 63 -17.17 -8.30 -6.33
N ALA A 64 -17.88 -7.22 -6.68
CA ALA A 64 -17.74 -6.62 -8.01
C ALA A 64 -16.46 -5.77 -8.12
N PRO A 65 -15.60 -6.01 -9.13
CA PRO A 65 -14.41 -5.20 -9.34
C PRO A 65 -14.78 -3.83 -9.92
N CYS A 66 -13.92 -2.82 -9.68
CA CYS A 66 -14.03 -1.53 -10.38
C CYS A 66 -13.88 -1.74 -11.91
N PRO A 67 -14.74 -1.13 -12.76
CA PRO A 67 -14.66 -1.27 -14.22
C PRO A 67 -13.30 -0.88 -14.81
N TYR A 68 -12.59 0.05 -14.17
CA TYR A 68 -11.27 0.52 -14.59
C TYR A 68 -10.10 -0.34 -14.09
N ALA A 69 -10.35 -1.31 -13.20
CA ALA A 69 -9.30 -2.13 -12.60
C ALA A 69 -8.55 -2.98 -13.64
N ARG A 70 -9.19 -3.33 -14.77
CA ARG A 70 -8.58 -4.11 -15.85
C ARG A 70 -7.39 -3.44 -16.53
N TYR A 71 -7.30 -2.12 -16.46
CA TYR A 71 -6.20 -1.35 -17.06
C TYR A 71 -5.02 -1.16 -16.08
N ALA A 72 -5.16 -1.63 -14.84
CA ALA A 72 -4.15 -1.43 -13.82
C ALA A 72 -3.08 -2.53 -13.86
N LEU A 73 -1.81 -2.12 -13.86
CA LEU A 73 -0.64 -2.99 -13.71
C LEU A 73 -0.72 -3.95 -12.49
N ARG A 74 -1.57 -3.63 -11.52
CA ARG A 74 -1.82 -4.48 -10.36
C ARG A 74 -2.32 -5.88 -10.74
N GLY A 75 -3.13 -6.00 -11.80
CA GLY A 75 -3.62 -7.29 -12.30
C GLY A 75 -2.47 -8.17 -12.79
N ASP A 76 -1.66 -7.65 -13.71
CA ASP A 76 -0.55 -8.38 -14.32
C ASP A 76 0.46 -8.90 -13.28
N ILE A 77 0.81 -8.05 -12.31
CA ILE A 77 1.74 -8.40 -11.23
C ILE A 77 1.14 -9.47 -10.32
N ARG A 78 -0.17 -9.41 -10.04
CA ARG A 78 -0.87 -10.43 -9.25
C ARG A 78 -0.76 -11.79 -9.93
N ASP A 79 -1.06 -11.85 -11.22
CA ASP A 79 -1.07 -13.10 -11.98
C ASP A 79 0.33 -13.69 -12.11
N PHE A 80 1.35 -12.85 -12.36
CA PHE A 80 2.74 -13.28 -12.36
C PHE A 80 3.15 -13.95 -11.04
N LEU A 81 2.85 -13.31 -9.91
CA LEU A 81 3.21 -13.85 -8.60
C LEU A 81 2.36 -15.05 -8.18
N ASN A 82 1.12 -15.14 -8.66
CA ASN A 82 0.30 -16.35 -8.48
C ASN A 82 0.95 -17.55 -9.18
N LYS A 83 1.38 -17.39 -10.43
CA LYS A 83 2.10 -18.43 -11.16
C LYS A 83 3.41 -18.84 -10.47
N MET A 84 4.14 -17.87 -9.91
CA MET A 84 5.37 -18.16 -9.17
C MET A 84 5.11 -18.90 -7.85
N GLU A 85 4.08 -18.50 -7.11
CA GLU A 85 3.68 -19.16 -5.86
C GLU A 85 3.24 -20.61 -6.10
N GLU A 86 2.51 -20.86 -7.18
CA GLU A 86 2.07 -22.21 -7.56
C GLU A 86 3.25 -23.11 -7.92
N LYS A 87 4.22 -22.60 -8.67
CA LYS A 87 5.45 -23.33 -9.01
C LYS A 87 6.39 -23.51 -7.82
N ARG A 88 6.43 -22.54 -6.91
CA ARG A 88 7.34 -22.46 -5.76
C ARG A 88 6.60 -21.88 -4.55
N PRO A 89 5.98 -22.74 -3.72
CA PRO A 89 5.26 -22.32 -2.53
C PRO A 89 6.17 -21.50 -1.59
N GLY A 90 5.64 -20.42 -1.03
CA GLY A 90 6.35 -19.52 -0.13
C GLY A 90 7.05 -18.34 -0.81
N THR A 91 7.04 -18.25 -2.15
CA THR A 91 7.67 -17.14 -2.89
C THR A 91 7.19 -15.78 -2.40
N LYS A 92 5.87 -15.61 -2.21
CA LYS A 92 5.28 -14.35 -1.73
C LYS A 92 5.76 -13.99 -0.32
N PHE A 93 5.80 -14.97 0.58
CA PHE A 93 6.29 -14.77 1.95
C PHE A 93 7.77 -14.38 1.97
N ILE A 94 8.59 -15.03 1.15
CA ILE A 94 10.02 -14.68 1.02
C ILE A 94 10.17 -13.23 0.56
N VAL A 95 9.41 -12.79 -0.45
CA VAL A 95 9.45 -11.39 -0.93
C VAL A 95 9.06 -10.42 0.18
N LEU A 96 7.98 -10.69 0.92
CA LEU A 96 7.54 -9.85 2.03
C LEU A 96 8.60 -9.78 3.15
N ASN A 97 9.09 -10.92 3.59
CA ASN A 97 10.08 -11.00 4.67
C ASN A 97 11.41 -10.35 4.27
N THR A 98 11.81 -10.49 3.01
CA THR A 98 12.99 -9.79 2.47
C THR A 98 12.81 -8.28 2.54
N HIS A 99 11.65 -7.77 2.12
CA HIS A 99 11.32 -6.35 2.26
C HIS A 99 11.37 -5.86 3.71
N LEU A 100 10.76 -6.60 4.63
CA LEU A 100 10.77 -6.24 6.06
C LEU A 100 12.19 -6.21 6.64
N LYS A 101 13.07 -7.11 6.21
CA LYS A 101 14.50 -7.11 6.60
C LYS A 101 15.26 -5.93 6.01
N LEU A 102 14.92 -5.50 4.80
CA LEU A 102 15.54 -4.35 4.13
C LEU A 102 15.04 -3.00 4.64
N LEU A 103 13.81 -2.97 5.15
CA LEU A 103 13.10 -1.74 5.54
C LEU A 103 13.90 -0.81 6.49
N PRO A 104 14.58 -1.29 7.55
CA PRO A 104 15.40 -0.43 8.41
C PRO A 104 16.53 0.28 7.64
N PHE A 105 17.20 -0.44 6.74
CA PHE A 105 18.27 0.12 5.90
C PHE A 105 17.74 1.14 4.90
N LEU A 106 16.60 0.84 4.27
CA LEU A 106 15.94 1.77 3.34
C LEU A 106 15.55 3.06 4.04
N LYS A 107 14.98 2.98 5.25
CA LYS A 107 14.63 4.15 6.07
C LYS A 107 15.84 4.97 6.50
N GLN A 108 16.94 4.30 6.83
CA GLN A 108 18.18 4.97 7.22
C GLN A 108 18.82 5.71 6.04
N ALA A 109 18.86 5.07 4.86
CA ALA A 109 19.40 5.65 3.65
C ALA A 109 18.56 6.84 3.16
N LEU A 110 17.24 6.70 3.22
CA LEU A 110 16.27 7.69 2.75
C LEU A 110 15.71 8.51 3.92
N ARG A 111 16.59 9.09 4.75
CA ARG A 111 16.21 10.07 5.81
C ARG A 111 15.62 11.35 5.20
N GLU A 112 14.49 11.23 4.52
CA GLU A 112 13.73 12.34 4.02
C GLU A 112 12.95 12.95 5.19
N LYS A 113 13.49 14.05 5.72
CA LYS A 113 12.71 14.99 6.53
C LYS A 113 11.79 15.75 5.58
N VAL A 114 10.72 15.11 5.09
CA VAL A 114 9.64 15.85 4.44
C VAL A 114 8.97 16.68 5.54
N SER A 115 9.23 17.98 5.55
CA SER A 115 8.52 18.89 6.43
C SER A 115 7.08 18.99 5.95
N LEU A 116 6.15 18.55 6.81
CA LEU A 116 4.73 18.72 6.58
C LEU A 116 4.30 20.05 7.20
N HIS A 117 3.52 20.80 6.43
CA HIS A 117 2.87 22.03 6.84
C HIS A 117 1.35 21.83 6.82
N GLU A 118 0.58 22.79 7.32
CA GLU A 118 -0.88 22.72 7.29
C GLU A 118 -1.42 23.45 6.06
N CYS A 119 -2.43 22.86 5.42
CA CYS A 119 -3.08 23.44 4.26
C CYS A 119 -3.82 24.74 4.65
N ILE A 120 -3.64 25.80 3.86
CA ILE A 120 -4.30 27.10 4.11
C ILE A 120 -5.84 27.02 4.06
N ILE A 121 -6.41 26.07 3.31
CA ILE A 121 -7.86 25.97 3.09
C ILE A 121 -8.52 25.06 4.14
N CYS A 122 -8.00 23.86 4.36
CA CYS A 122 -8.62 22.86 5.23
C CYS A 122 -7.84 22.53 6.52
N GLY A 123 -6.62 23.04 6.69
CA GLY A 123 -5.78 22.76 7.87
C GLY A 123 -5.16 21.35 7.93
N GLU A 124 -5.37 20.52 6.91
CA GLU A 124 -4.79 19.17 6.84
C GLU A 124 -3.29 19.19 6.49
N PRO A 125 -2.49 18.22 6.97
CA PRO A 125 -1.05 18.17 6.72
C PRO A 125 -0.72 17.91 5.24
N THR A 126 0.17 18.72 4.68
CA THR A 126 0.59 18.68 3.29
C THR A 126 2.02 19.21 3.13
N PRO A 127 2.82 18.66 2.20
CA PRO A 127 4.13 19.23 1.88
C PRO A 127 4.03 20.55 1.07
N HIS A 128 2.83 20.92 0.59
CA HIS A 128 2.59 22.12 -0.22
C HIS A 128 1.74 23.15 0.55
N LYS A 129 1.57 24.36 0.00
CA LYS A 129 0.68 25.39 0.60
C LYS A 129 -0.80 24.96 0.61
N ILE A 130 -1.23 24.26 -0.44
CA ILE A 130 -2.59 23.76 -0.62
C ILE A 130 -2.50 22.25 -0.80
N CYS A 131 -3.34 21.48 -0.09
CA CYS A 131 -3.34 20.03 -0.20
C CYS A 131 -3.91 19.58 -1.56
N LYS A 132 -3.51 18.38 -2.02
CA LYS A 132 -3.95 17.88 -3.33
C LYS A 132 -5.46 17.71 -3.43
N ALA A 133 -6.14 17.41 -2.32
CA ALA A 133 -7.59 17.29 -2.28
C ALA A 133 -8.27 18.64 -2.58
N CYS A 134 -7.86 19.72 -1.91
CA CYS A 134 -8.38 21.07 -2.17
C CYS A 134 -8.08 21.54 -3.60
N GLU A 135 -6.87 21.26 -4.11
CA GLU A 135 -6.52 21.60 -5.50
C GLU A 135 -7.42 20.88 -6.51
N LEU A 136 -7.74 19.61 -6.29
CA LEU A 136 -8.64 18.84 -7.16
C LEU A 136 -10.08 19.36 -7.09
N LEU A 137 -10.58 19.71 -5.90
CA LEU A 137 -11.92 20.28 -5.74
C LEU A 137 -12.07 21.62 -6.48
N GLN A 138 -11.05 22.48 -6.41
CA GLN A 138 -11.05 23.74 -7.15
C GLN A 138 -11.08 23.55 -8.68
N ARG A 139 -10.48 22.47 -9.19
CA ARG A 139 -10.52 22.15 -10.63
C ARG A 139 -11.86 21.60 -11.11
N ILE A 140 -12.70 21.08 -10.21
CA ILE A 140 -14.03 20.54 -10.54
C ILE A 140 -15.10 21.65 -10.46
N GLN A 141 -14.87 22.66 -9.62
CA GLN A 141 -15.77 23.80 -9.43
C GLN A 141 -15.59 24.92 -10.46
N ASN A 142 -14.53 24.86 -11.27
CA ASN A 142 -14.32 25.70 -12.45
C ASN A 142 -14.72 24.94 -13.72
#